data_AF-A0A7J2Y6F0-F1
#
_entry.id   AF-A0A7J2Y6F0-F1
#
_cell.length_a   1.000
_cell.length_b   1.000
_cell.length_c   1.000
_cell.angle_alpha   90.00
_cell.angle_beta   90.00
_cell.angle_gamma   90.00
#
_symmetry.space_group_name_H-M   'P 1'
#
loop_
_entity.id
_entity.type
_entity.pdbx_description
1 polymer ?
#
loop_
_entity_poly.entity_id
_entity_poly.type
_entity_poly.pdbx_seq_one_letter_code
_entity_poly.pdbx_strand_id
1 'polypeptide(L)'
;MMMLVGLEEWAFAQPREFDTFDGPFEAWETGPLGRGATVPSSASSAMSADSEPKGRSELAAVISIDDTLTSFTYDANGNLDTKTGGWDYDWNFENLMTLAKQNGAQQQAYTYDGLGRRVKVDGAAGSGAWTVSIVSGLDVLFEKDNAGAITKYV
;
A
#
# COMPACT_ATOMS: atom_id res chain seq x y z
N MET A 1 27.76 -68.02 18.27
CA MET A 1 28.49 -67.01 19.07
C MET A 1 27.45 -66.09 19.68
N MET A 2 27.55 -65.89 20.99
CA MET A 2 26.55 -65.31 21.90
C MET A 2 26.84 -63.83 22.19
N MET A 3 25.84 -63.14 22.77
CA MET A 3 25.82 -61.83 23.47
C MET A 3 25.11 -60.69 22.70
N LEU A 4 23.90 -60.25 23.11
CA LEU A 4 23.54 -59.27 24.19
C LEU A 4 24.04 -57.84 23.84
N VAL A 5 23.27 -56.74 23.84
CA VAL A 5 22.50 -56.05 24.92
C VAL A 5 21.64 -54.94 24.25
N GLY A 6 20.34 -54.75 24.57
CA GLY A 6 19.78 -53.65 25.43
C GLY A 6 18.94 -52.66 24.58
N LEU A 7 17.61 -52.51 24.69
CA LEU A 7 16.78 -51.88 25.74
C LEU A 7 17.11 -50.40 26.04
N GLU A 8 16.04 -49.57 26.00
CA GLU A 8 15.81 -48.27 26.67
C GLU A 8 15.89 -46.95 25.85
N GLU A 9 14.71 -46.54 25.37
CA GLU A 9 13.95 -45.28 25.64
C GLU A 9 14.68 -43.98 26.11
N TRP A 10 13.98 -42.83 25.89
CA TRP A 10 14.15 -41.46 26.43
C TRP A 10 15.16 -40.49 25.77
N ALA A 11 14.67 -39.48 25.03
CA ALA A 11 14.93 -38.05 25.36
C ALA A 11 14.15 -37.07 24.45
N PHE A 12 13.50 -36.13 25.13
CA PHE A 12 12.81 -34.93 24.66
C PHE A 12 13.79 -33.73 24.65
N ALA A 13 13.67 -32.83 23.64
CA ALA A 13 13.89 -31.35 23.67
C ALA A 13 14.68 -30.74 22.48
N GLN A 14 14.28 -29.50 22.17
CA GLN A 14 14.57 -28.54 21.07
C GLN A 14 15.99 -27.90 21.15
N PRO A 15 16.32 -26.77 20.47
CA PRO A 15 16.16 -26.28 19.09
C PRO A 15 17.55 -26.15 18.40
N ARG A 16 17.66 -25.80 17.10
CA ARG A 16 18.96 -25.37 16.53
C ARG A 16 18.97 -23.88 16.23
N GLU A 17 20.01 -23.26 16.77
CA GLU A 17 20.25 -21.85 16.99
C GLU A 17 20.32 -21.05 15.68
N PHE A 18 19.79 -19.82 15.73
CA PHE A 18 19.89 -18.83 14.66
C PHE A 18 21.23 -18.12 14.84
N ASP A 19 22.26 -18.54 14.10
CA ASP A 19 23.52 -17.79 14.04
C ASP A 19 23.28 -16.48 13.28
N THR A 20 23.44 -15.37 14.00
CA THR A 20 23.42 -14.02 13.45
C THR A 20 24.74 -13.78 12.72
N PHE A 21 24.69 -13.69 11.38
CA PHE A 21 25.87 -13.38 10.58
C PHE A 21 26.03 -11.86 10.48
N ASP A 22 26.90 -11.31 11.33
CA ASP A 22 27.44 -9.96 11.23
C ASP A 22 28.58 -9.95 10.20
N GLY A 23 28.44 -9.18 9.11
CA GLY A 23 29.52 -8.97 8.14
C GLY A 23 29.11 -8.15 6.92
N PRO A 24 29.91 -7.15 6.48
CA PRO A 24 29.50 -6.14 5.49
C PRO A 24 29.64 -6.66 4.05
N PHE A 25 28.71 -6.29 3.17
CA PHE A 25 28.77 -6.63 1.75
C PHE A 25 29.40 -5.49 0.93
N GLU A 26 30.49 -5.78 0.23
CA GLU A 26 30.97 -4.94 -0.88
C GLU A 26 30.92 -5.74 -2.20
N ALA A 27 30.51 -5.03 -3.25
CA ALA A 27 30.06 -5.54 -4.54
C ALA A 27 31.18 -5.96 -5.49
N TRP A 28 30.85 -6.82 -6.46
CA TRP A 28 31.61 -6.94 -7.71
C TRP A 28 30.69 -7.34 -8.88
N GLU A 29 30.85 -6.66 -10.02
CA GLU A 29 30.52 -7.23 -11.33
C GLU A 29 31.77 -7.17 -12.21
N THR A 30 32.05 -8.24 -12.98
CA THR A 30 32.20 -8.20 -14.46
C THR A 30 32.64 -9.57 -15.05
N GLY A 31 31.74 -10.18 -15.84
CA GLY A 31 31.95 -10.97 -17.09
C GLY A 31 32.70 -12.34 -17.07
N PRO A 32 32.77 -13.09 -18.21
CA PRO A 32 31.84 -13.26 -19.33
C PRO A 32 31.50 -14.76 -19.62
N LEU A 33 30.64 -14.99 -20.62
CA LEU A 33 30.26 -16.26 -21.32
C LEU A 33 28.95 -16.93 -20.89
N GLY A 34 28.04 -17.01 -21.87
CA GLY A 34 26.74 -17.63 -21.73
C GLY A 34 26.79 -19.16 -21.60
N ARG A 35 25.76 -19.67 -20.92
CA ARG A 35 24.98 -20.87 -21.23
C ARG A 35 23.63 -20.65 -20.55
N GLY A 36 22.55 -20.85 -21.30
CA GLY A 36 21.20 -20.65 -20.79
C GLY A 36 20.98 -21.45 -19.50
N ALA A 37 20.59 -20.75 -18.45
CA ALA A 37 19.98 -21.34 -17.27
C ALA A 37 18.65 -20.62 -17.07
N THR A 38 17.58 -21.34 -17.39
CA THR A 38 16.22 -21.02 -16.93
C THR A 38 16.28 -20.83 -15.42
N VAL A 39 16.04 -19.62 -14.95
CA VAL A 39 15.93 -19.33 -13.52
C VAL A 39 14.64 -19.98 -13.00
N PRO A 40 14.71 -20.92 -12.03
CA PRO A 40 13.50 -21.41 -11.37
C PRO A 40 12.84 -20.26 -10.59
N SER A 41 11.50 -20.19 -10.66
CA SER A 41 10.64 -19.13 -10.11
C SER A 41 10.56 -19.09 -8.58
N SER A 42 11.62 -19.49 -7.88
CA SER A 42 11.71 -19.40 -6.42
C SER A 42 12.82 -18.48 -5.93
N ALA A 43 13.50 -17.77 -6.83
CA ALA A 43 14.33 -16.63 -6.45
C ALA A 43 13.41 -15.40 -6.29
N SER A 44 13.00 -15.14 -5.04
CA SER A 44 12.40 -13.88 -4.62
C SER A 44 13.36 -12.75 -4.97
N SER A 45 13.17 -12.12 -6.12
CA SER A 45 13.97 -10.99 -6.57
C SER A 45 13.82 -9.84 -5.59
N ALA A 46 14.97 -9.38 -5.10
CA ALA A 46 15.12 -8.29 -4.17
C ALA A 46 14.40 -7.02 -4.64
N MET A 47 13.70 -6.40 -3.70
CA MET A 47 13.18 -5.04 -3.77
C MET A 47 14.36 -4.10 -4.06
N SER A 48 14.61 -3.72 -5.31
CA SER A 48 15.61 -2.69 -5.65
C SER A 48 14.96 -1.32 -5.50
N ALA A 49 14.94 -0.81 -4.27
CA ALA A 49 14.61 0.58 -3.99
C ALA A 49 15.84 1.43 -4.31
N ASP A 50 15.89 2.00 -5.51
CA ASP A 50 16.74 3.17 -5.78
C ASP A 50 15.86 4.42 -5.70
N SER A 51 15.67 4.93 -4.48
CA SER A 51 15.12 6.26 -4.24
C SER A 51 15.60 6.80 -2.88
N GLU A 52 16.72 7.52 -2.91
CA GLU A 52 17.11 8.43 -1.81
C GLU A 52 16.16 9.65 -1.75
N PRO A 53 15.95 10.30 -0.60
CA PRO A 53 15.10 9.87 0.50
C PRO A 53 14.00 10.90 0.79
N LYS A 54 12.72 10.51 0.84
CA LYS A 54 11.66 11.30 1.53
C LYS A 54 10.77 10.43 2.40
N GLY A 55 11.32 9.91 3.49
CA GLY A 55 10.66 9.81 4.81
C GLY A 55 9.29 9.14 4.97
N ARG A 56 8.71 8.53 3.95
CA ARG A 56 7.52 7.70 4.02
C ARG A 56 7.77 6.43 3.25
N SER A 57 7.47 5.30 3.87
CA SER A 57 7.48 3.99 3.23
C SER A 57 6.36 3.96 2.18
N GLU A 58 6.63 4.51 1.00
CA GLU A 58 5.71 4.55 -0.12
C GLU A 58 5.87 3.26 -0.93
N LEU A 59 4.82 2.45 -0.97
CA LEU A 59 4.83 1.16 -1.65
C LEU A 59 4.77 1.40 -3.16
N ALA A 60 5.87 1.13 -3.88
CA ALA A 60 5.87 1.23 -5.34
C ALA A 60 5.00 0.16 -6.01
N ALA A 61 4.97 -1.05 -5.44
CA ALA A 61 4.09 -2.13 -5.88
C ALA A 61 3.87 -3.18 -4.79
N VAL A 62 2.77 -3.91 -4.90
CA VAL A 62 2.42 -5.07 -4.09
C VAL A 62 2.03 -6.21 -5.02
N ILE A 63 2.61 -7.39 -4.83
CA ILE A 63 2.19 -8.63 -5.49
C ILE A 63 1.28 -9.38 -4.52
N SER A 64 0.05 -9.65 -4.96
CA SER A 64 -0.90 -10.45 -4.20
C SER A 64 -0.59 -11.96 -4.38
N ILE A 65 -1.15 -12.80 -3.51
CA ILE A 65 -0.93 -14.26 -3.51
C ILE A 65 -1.41 -14.96 -4.78
N ASP A 66 -2.25 -14.29 -5.56
CA ASP A 66 -2.74 -14.69 -6.87
C ASP A 66 -1.85 -14.15 -8.02
N ASP A 67 -0.63 -13.70 -7.71
CA ASP A 67 0.31 -13.03 -8.62
C ASP A 67 -0.24 -11.75 -9.27
N THR A 68 -1.34 -11.20 -8.74
CA THR A 68 -1.85 -9.90 -9.18
C THR A 68 -0.92 -8.79 -8.71
N LEU A 69 -0.30 -8.09 -9.67
CA LEU A 69 0.52 -6.91 -9.40
C LEU A 69 -0.34 -5.66 -9.25
N THR A 70 -0.22 -4.96 -8.13
CA THR A 70 -0.77 -3.62 -7.92
C THR A 70 0.38 -2.63 -7.79
N SER A 71 0.55 -1.76 -8.78
CA SER A 71 1.49 -0.63 -8.75
C SER A 71 0.83 0.66 -8.29
N PHE A 72 1.66 1.54 -7.71
CA PHE A 72 1.31 2.88 -7.25
C PHE A 72 2.36 3.88 -7.72
N THR A 73 1.95 5.10 -8.02
CA THR A 73 2.86 6.21 -8.30
C THR A 73 2.50 7.39 -7.42
N TYR A 74 3.47 8.27 -7.19
CA TYR A 74 3.33 9.37 -6.25
C TYR A 74 3.81 10.67 -6.87
N ASP A 75 3.17 11.78 -6.51
CA ASP A 75 3.60 13.13 -6.88
C ASP A 75 4.85 13.56 -6.08
N ALA A 76 5.40 14.73 -6.39
CA ALA A 76 6.59 15.26 -5.71
C ALA A 76 6.39 15.56 -4.20
N ASN A 77 5.14 15.63 -3.74
CA ASN A 77 4.78 15.83 -2.34
C ASN A 77 4.53 14.51 -1.60
N GLY A 78 4.61 13.36 -2.30
CA GLY A 78 4.34 12.03 -1.75
C GLY A 78 2.86 11.67 -1.70
N ASN A 79 2.00 12.38 -2.45
CA ASN A 79 0.60 12.01 -2.58
C ASN A 79 0.44 10.93 -3.65
N LEU A 80 -0.48 9.99 -3.44
CA LEU A 80 -0.77 8.95 -4.44
C LEU A 80 -1.34 9.59 -5.70
N ASP A 81 -0.65 9.47 -6.83
CA ASP A 81 -1.03 10.05 -8.11
C ASP A 81 -1.86 9.05 -8.93
N THR A 82 -1.33 7.83 -9.13
CA THR A 82 -2.04 6.76 -9.84
C THR A 82 -1.91 5.40 -9.15
N LYS A 83 -2.88 4.52 -9.42
CA LYS A 83 -2.90 3.13 -8.97
C LYS A 83 -3.37 2.21 -10.10
N THR A 84 -2.84 0.99 -10.14
CA THR A 84 -3.32 -0.07 -11.04
C THR A 84 -4.84 -0.21 -11.03
N GLY A 85 -5.43 -0.51 -12.18
CA GLY A 85 -6.88 -0.54 -12.38
C GLY A 85 -7.48 0.78 -12.87
N GLY A 86 -6.62 1.67 -13.36
CA GLY A 86 -7.00 2.95 -13.98
C GLY A 86 -7.41 4.02 -12.97
N TRP A 87 -6.89 3.96 -11.75
CA TRP A 87 -7.20 4.95 -10.72
C TRP A 87 -6.21 6.11 -10.79
N ASP A 88 -6.74 7.33 -10.76
CA ASP A 88 -5.98 8.57 -10.74
C ASP A 88 -6.56 9.52 -9.68
N TYR A 89 -5.70 10.27 -8.99
CA TYR A 89 -6.10 11.13 -7.88
C TYR A 89 -5.52 12.53 -8.05
N ASP A 90 -6.37 13.55 -7.96
CA ASP A 90 -5.95 14.94 -7.99
C ASP A 90 -5.90 15.52 -6.57
N TRP A 91 -4.93 16.39 -6.32
CA TRP A 91 -4.66 16.98 -5.01
C TRP A 91 -4.58 18.51 -5.12
N ASN A 92 -4.98 19.22 -4.06
CA ASN A 92 -4.75 20.66 -3.97
C ASN A 92 -3.33 20.96 -3.45
N PHE A 93 -2.97 22.25 -3.39
CA PHE A 93 -1.66 22.68 -2.90
C PHE A 93 -1.40 22.36 -1.42
N GLU A 94 -2.44 22.00 -0.66
CA GLU A 94 -2.37 21.62 0.76
C GLU A 94 -2.29 20.10 0.95
N ASN A 95 -2.12 19.34 -0.13
CA ASN A 95 -2.11 17.87 -0.12
C ASN A 95 -3.44 17.25 0.34
N LEU A 96 -4.56 17.91 0.00
CA LEU A 96 -5.91 17.38 0.18
C LEU A 96 -6.43 16.87 -1.17
N MET A 97 -6.85 15.60 -1.21
CA MET A 97 -7.37 14.96 -2.41
C MET A 97 -8.67 15.65 -2.84
N THR A 98 -8.72 16.19 -4.05
CA THR A 98 -9.90 16.89 -4.59
C THR A 98 -10.73 16.02 -5.51
N LEU A 99 -10.11 15.03 -6.17
CA LEU A 99 -10.78 14.19 -7.15
C LEU A 99 -10.21 12.77 -7.15
N ALA A 100 -11.08 11.77 -7.16
CA ALA A 100 -10.74 10.39 -7.44
C ALA A 100 -11.42 9.97 -8.75
N LYS A 101 -10.61 9.54 -9.73
CA LYS A 101 -11.05 9.07 -11.04
C LYS A 101 -10.75 7.60 -11.19
N GLN A 102 -11.62 6.90 -11.92
CA GLN A 102 -11.35 5.56 -12.41
C GLN A 102 -11.61 5.53 -13.91
N ASN A 103 -10.60 5.13 -14.69
CA ASN A 103 -10.60 5.14 -16.14
C ASN A 103 -11.04 6.51 -16.72
N GLY A 104 -10.54 7.59 -16.11
CA GLY A 104 -10.87 8.97 -16.50
C GLY A 104 -12.25 9.48 -16.04
N ALA A 105 -13.11 8.64 -15.45
CA ALA A 105 -14.41 9.05 -14.93
C ALA A 105 -14.34 9.35 -13.42
N GLN A 106 -14.84 10.51 -13.00
CA GLN A 106 -14.98 10.86 -11.58
C GLN A 106 -15.81 9.80 -10.85
N GLN A 107 -15.25 9.25 -9.78
CA GLN A 107 -15.93 8.39 -8.82
C GLN A 107 -16.33 9.18 -7.58
N GLN A 108 -15.46 10.08 -7.12
CA GLN A 108 -15.73 10.99 -6.00
C GLN A 108 -14.97 12.30 -6.20
N ALA A 109 -15.57 13.42 -5.79
CA ALA A 109 -14.89 14.71 -5.67
C ALA A 109 -15.14 15.30 -4.28
N TYR A 110 -14.18 16.07 -3.78
CA TYR A 110 -14.20 16.58 -2.41
C TYR A 110 -13.99 18.08 -2.39
N THR A 111 -14.78 18.77 -1.56
CA THR A 111 -14.59 20.18 -1.25
C THR A 111 -14.20 20.33 0.22
N TYR A 112 -13.26 21.24 0.47
CA TYR A 112 -12.73 21.52 1.80
C TYR A 112 -13.02 22.95 2.21
N ASP A 113 -13.12 23.18 3.52
CA ASP A 113 -13.08 24.53 4.08
C ASP A 113 -11.65 25.03 4.29
N GLY A 114 -11.50 26.28 4.75
CA GLY A 114 -10.19 26.88 4.99
C GLY A 114 -9.39 26.29 6.15
N LEU A 115 -9.93 25.29 6.86
CA LEU A 115 -9.21 24.52 7.88
C LEU A 115 -8.82 23.12 7.36
N GLY A 116 -9.04 22.85 6.07
CA GLY A 116 -8.72 21.56 5.45
C GLY A 116 -9.71 20.44 5.80
N ARG A 117 -10.90 20.79 6.29
CA ARG A 117 -11.94 19.80 6.61
C ARG A 117 -12.84 19.59 5.41
N ARG A 118 -13.15 18.34 5.10
CA ARG A 118 -14.05 18.00 4.00
C ARG A 118 -15.49 18.37 4.34
N VAL A 119 -16.07 19.29 3.58
CA VAL A 119 -17.43 19.82 3.78
C VAL A 119 -18.42 19.36 2.71
N LYS A 120 -17.93 18.84 1.58
CA LYS A 120 -18.77 18.25 0.54
C LYS A 120 -18.09 17.06 -0.10
N VAL A 121 -18.91 16.06 -0.43
CA VAL A 121 -18.55 14.91 -1.25
C VAL A 121 -19.52 14.86 -2.42
N ASP A 122 -19.02 14.96 -3.63
CA ASP A 122 -19.77 14.64 -4.85
C ASP A 122 -19.48 13.18 -5.24
N GLY A 123 -20.52 12.45 -5.65
CA GLY A 123 -20.40 11.07 -6.11
C GLY A 123 -19.89 10.97 -7.54
N ALA A 124 -20.19 9.83 -8.18
CA ALA A 124 -19.77 9.57 -9.55
C ALA A 124 -20.35 10.61 -10.52
N ALA A 125 -19.59 10.93 -11.58
CA ALA A 125 -20.04 11.88 -12.60
C ALA A 125 -21.44 11.50 -13.13
N GLY A 126 -22.34 12.48 -13.17
CA GLY A 126 -23.71 12.29 -13.67
C GLY A 126 -24.68 11.60 -12.69
N SER A 127 -24.23 11.10 -11.54
CA SER A 127 -25.12 10.49 -10.53
C SER A 127 -26.04 11.50 -9.85
N GLY A 128 -25.63 12.76 -9.78
CA GLY A 128 -26.29 13.78 -8.95
C GLY A 128 -26.19 13.51 -7.45
N ALA A 129 -25.45 12.47 -7.03
CA ALA A 129 -25.22 12.14 -5.63
C ALA A 129 -24.23 13.14 -5.03
N TRP A 130 -24.59 13.70 -3.88
CA TRP A 130 -23.72 14.54 -3.09
C TRP A 130 -24.14 14.49 -1.63
N THR A 131 -23.18 14.81 -0.77
CA THR A 131 -23.36 14.93 0.67
C THR A 131 -22.64 16.17 1.15
N VAL A 132 -23.28 16.97 2.00
CA VAL A 132 -22.72 18.18 2.61
C VAL A 132 -22.72 18.02 4.13
N SER A 133 -21.58 18.30 4.75
CA SER A 133 -21.41 18.26 6.20
C SER A 133 -21.34 19.70 6.74
N ILE A 134 -22.18 20.02 7.73
CA ILE A 134 -22.16 21.29 8.45
C ILE A 134 -21.45 21.08 9.77
N VAL A 135 -20.41 21.87 10.00
CA VAL A 135 -19.45 21.67 11.09
C VAL A 135 -19.40 22.93 11.96
N SER A 136 -19.29 22.75 13.28
CA SER A 136 -19.04 23.82 14.25
C SER A 136 -17.87 23.43 15.14
N GLY A 137 -16.87 24.30 15.26
CA GLY A 137 -15.66 23.93 16.00
C GLY A 137 -14.95 22.78 15.30
N LEU A 138 -14.90 21.60 15.92
CA LEU A 138 -14.39 20.35 15.31
C LEU A 138 -15.49 19.32 15.04
N ASP A 139 -16.73 19.61 15.44
CA ASP A 139 -17.83 18.66 15.45
C ASP A 139 -18.70 18.80 14.20
N VAL A 140 -18.96 17.68 13.52
CA VAL A 140 -19.99 17.61 12.47
C VAL A 140 -21.34 17.62 13.15
N LEU A 141 -22.15 18.63 12.88
CA LEU A 141 -23.47 18.78 13.49
C LEU A 141 -24.54 18.11 12.64
N PHE A 142 -24.47 18.32 11.32
CA PHE A 142 -25.44 17.83 10.36
C PHE A 142 -24.76 17.31 9.11
N GLU A 143 -25.35 16.31 8.51
CA GLU A 143 -25.05 15.88 7.16
C GLU A 143 -26.33 15.91 6.33
N LYS A 144 -26.25 16.45 5.13
CA LYS A 144 -27.36 16.49 4.18
C LYS A 144 -26.97 15.81 2.87
N ASP A 145 -27.80 14.92 2.37
CA ASP A 145 -27.60 14.29 1.07
C ASP A 145 -28.40 14.95 -0.06
N ASN A 146 -28.22 14.43 -1.28
CA ASN A 146 -28.90 14.93 -2.47
C ASN A 146 -30.43 14.74 -2.45
N ALA A 147 -30.94 13.79 -1.69
CA ALA A 147 -32.36 13.53 -1.52
C ALA A 147 -32.97 14.47 -0.47
N GLY A 148 -32.12 15.26 0.21
CA GLY A 148 -32.50 16.17 1.27
C GLY A 148 -32.66 15.50 2.63
N ALA A 149 -32.24 14.25 2.78
CA ALA A 149 -32.18 13.60 4.09
C ALA A 149 -31.15 14.33 4.95
N ILE A 150 -31.50 14.57 6.22
CA ILE A 150 -30.62 15.23 7.18
C ILE A 150 -30.33 14.26 8.32
N THR A 151 -29.07 13.93 8.50
CA THR A 151 -28.58 13.23 9.68
C THR A 151 -28.04 14.25 10.67
N LYS A 152 -28.52 14.21 11.91
CA LYS A 152 -28.08 15.08 12.99
C LYS A 152 -27.24 14.27 13.97
N TYR A 153 -26.08 14.79 14.37
CA TYR A 153 -25.10 14.07 15.18
C TYR A 153 -24.97 14.58 16.64
N VAL A 154 -25.54 15.74 16.97
CA VAL A 154 -25.45 16.38 18.31
C VAL A 154 -26.80 16.72 18.92
#